data_AF-A0AAV3YFQ9-F1
#
_entry.id   AF-A0AAV3YFQ9-F1
#
_cell.length_a   1.000
_cell.length_b   1.000
_cell.length_c   1.000
_cell.angle_alpha   90.00
_cell.angle_beta   90.00
_cell.angle_gamma   90.00
#
_symmetry.space_group_name_H-M   'P 1'
#
loop_
_entity.id
_entity.type
_entity.pdbx_description
1 polymer ?
#
loop_
_entity_poly.entity_id
_entity_poly.type
_entity_poly.pdbx_seq_one_letter_code
_entity_poly.pdbx_strand_id
1 'polypeptide(L)'
;MYTTKMKTAFVGFLTAIRAVQGIYNEYVGEGKPLKYLLTYKLSQDHLELFFYAVRAHDGSNNNPTMRQFVACFKRMVLRHAIKTTTFLMATVTKEE
;
A
#
# COMPACT_ATOMS: atom_id res chain seq x y z
N MET A 1 10.16 0.48 -26.71
CA MET A 1 10.68 -0.18 -25.48
C MET A 1 11.93 -1.03 -25.74
N TYR A 2 11.96 -1.91 -26.75
CA TYR A 2 13.17 -2.70 -27.09
C TYR A 2 14.30 -1.85 -27.71
N THR A 3 13.96 -0.67 -28.22
CA THR A 3 14.87 0.29 -28.86
C THR A 3 15.50 1.31 -27.90
N THR A 4 15.12 1.32 -26.61
CA THR A 4 15.67 2.29 -25.66
C THR A 4 17.07 1.85 -25.21
N LYS A 5 18.01 2.79 -25.11
CA LYS A 5 19.42 2.49 -24.73
C LYS A 5 19.53 1.69 -23.43
N MET A 6 18.71 2.02 -22.44
CA MET A 6 18.75 1.43 -21.10
C MET A 6 17.90 0.17 -20.95
N LYS A 7 17.01 -0.13 -21.91
CA LYS A 7 16.04 -1.26 -21.85
C LYS A 7 15.36 -1.39 -20.47
N THR A 8 15.09 -0.28 -19.80
CA THR A 8 14.73 -0.20 -18.38
C THR A 8 13.55 -1.09 -18.00
N ALA A 9 12.53 -1.18 -18.87
CA ALA A 9 11.37 -2.04 -18.63
C ALA A 9 11.76 -3.53 -18.53
N PHE A 10 12.65 -4.01 -19.39
CA PHE A 10 13.10 -5.41 -19.38
C PHE A 10 13.99 -5.71 -18.18
N VAL A 11 14.91 -4.79 -17.86
CA VAL A 11 15.77 -4.91 -16.67
C VAL A 11 14.91 -4.89 -15.40
N GLY A 12 13.97 -3.96 -15.30
CA GLY A 12 13.04 -3.86 -14.18
C GLY A 12 12.20 -5.12 -14.01
N PHE A 13 11.67 -5.67 -15.10
CA PHE A 13 10.89 -6.91 -15.07
C PHE A 13 11.73 -8.11 -14.62
N LEU A 14 12.95 -8.25 -15.16
CA LEU A 14 13.86 -9.32 -14.77
C LEU A 14 14.29 -9.20 -13.30
N THR A 15 14.55 -7.98 -12.83
CA THR A 15 14.86 -7.70 -11.43
C THR A 15 13.67 -8.04 -10.53
N ALA A 16 12.45 -7.69 -10.92
CA ALA A 16 11.24 -8.02 -10.16
C ALA A 16 11.05 -9.54 -10.02
N ILE A 17 11.26 -10.31 -11.08
CA ILE A 17 11.21 -11.79 -11.02
C ILE A 17 12.21 -12.32 -10.00
N ARG A 18 13.47 -11.87 -10.07
CA ARG A 18 14.52 -12.32 -9.15
C ARG A 18 14.24 -11.91 -7.70
N ALA A 19 13.72 -10.70 -7.49
CA ALA A 19 13.36 -10.21 -6.16
C ALA A 19 12.23 -11.04 -5.53
N VAL A 20 11.17 -11.36 -6.29
CA VAL A 20 10.06 -12.19 -5.81
C VAL A 20 10.53 -13.60 -5.45
N GLN A 21 11.40 -14.20 -6.26
CA GLN A 21 12.01 -15.50 -5.93
C GLN A 21 12.85 -15.43 -4.65
N GLY A 22 13.63 -14.37 -4.47
CA GLY A 22 14.41 -14.13 -3.26
C GLY A 22 13.53 -14.04 -2.00
N ILE A 23 12.50 -13.18 -2.03
CA ILE A 23 11.55 -13.01 -0.91
C ILE A 23 10.85 -14.32 -0.58
N TYR A 24 10.40 -15.07 -1.60
CA TYR A 24 9.75 -16.35 -1.39
C TYR A 24 10.69 -17.35 -0.71
N ASN A 25 11.91 -17.49 -1.23
CA ASN A 25 12.91 -18.40 -0.70
C ASN A 25 13.39 -18.03 0.71
N GLU A 26 13.27 -16.77 1.13
CA GLU A 26 13.66 -16.33 2.47
C GLU A 26 12.52 -16.52 3.48
N TYR A 27 11.28 -16.16 3.12
CA TYR A 27 10.18 -16.03 4.07
C TYR A 27 9.07 -17.09 3.95
N VAL A 28 9.04 -17.87 2.86
CA VAL A 28 8.01 -18.91 2.65
C VAL A 28 8.64 -20.30 2.74
N GLY A 29 8.00 -21.19 3.50
CA GLY A 29 8.42 -22.59 3.64
C GLY A 29 8.19 -23.15 5.05
N GLU A 30 8.62 -24.39 5.25
CA GLU A 30 8.53 -25.06 6.55
C GLU A 30 9.47 -24.39 7.57
N GLY A 31 8.95 -24.08 8.77
CA GLY A 31 9.70 -23.36 9.81
C GLY A 31 9.84 -21.84 9.60
N LYS A 32 9.21 -21.26 8.57
CA LYS A 32 9.26 -19.83 8.24
C LYS A 32 7.96 -19.09 8.60
N PRO A 33 8.00 -17.75 8.72
CA PRO A 33 6.84 -16.98 9.18
C PRO A 33 5.65 -16.96 8.20
N LEU A 34 5.86 -17.23 6.90
CA LEU A 34 4.80 -17.12 5.89
C LEU A 34 4.48 -18.48 5.25
N LYS A 35 3.18 -18.78 5.14
CA LYS A 35 2.68 -19.95 4.41
C LYS A 35 2.69 -19.76 2.89
N TYR A 36 2.53 -18.52 2.42
CA TYR A 36 2.51 -18.15 1.01
C TYR A 36 2.85 -16.67 0.86
N LEU A 37 3.23 -16.26 -0.36
CA LEU A 37 3.55 -14.87 -0.69
C LEU A 37 2.41 -14.21 -1.48
N LEU A 38 1.84 -13.13 -0.94
CA LEU A 38 0.87 -12.29 -1.65
C LEU A 38 1.60 -11.24 -2.49
N THR A 39 1.89 -11.54 -3.75
CA THR A 39 2.59 -10.63 -4.67
C THR A 39 1.85 -9.31 -4.88
N TYR A 40 0.52 -9.29 -4.77
CA TYR A 40 -0.27 -8.06 -4.82
C TYR A 40 0.11 -7.04 -3.72
N LYS A 41 0.52 -7.51 -2.54
CA LYS A 41 0.98 -6.63 -1.44
C LYS A 41 2.33 -5.98 -1.72
N LEU A 42 3.09 -6.49 -2.68
CA LEU A 42 4.34 -5.91 -3.15
C LEU A 42 4.11 -4.87 -4.26
N SER A 43 2.90 -4.79 -4.83
CA SER A 43 2.58 -3.82 -5.88
C SER A 43 2.36 -2.41 -5.32
N GLN A 44 2.66 -1.41 -6.14
CA GLN A 44 2.45 0.01 -5.81
C GLN A 44 0.97 0.44 -5.87
N ASP A 45 0.06 -0.43 -6.33
CA ASP A 45 -1.39 -0.18 -6.42
C ASP A 45 -1.97 0.44 -5.16
N HIS A 46 -1.54 0.01 -3.97
CA HIS A 46 -2.03 0.56 -2.71
C HIS A 46 -1.72 2.06 -2.55
N LEU A 47 -0.54 2.50 -3.04
CA LEU A 47 -0.15 3.91 -3.05
C LEU A 47 -0.92 4.67 -4.12
N GLU A 48 -1.14 4.08 -5.30
CA GLU A 48 -1.94 4.69 -6.36
C GLU A 48 -3.39 4.91 -5.93
N LEU A 49 -4.00 3.91 -5.29
CA LEU A 49 -5.33 3.99 -4.69
C LEU A 49 -5.39 5.06 -3.60
N PHE A 50 -4.35 5.18 -2.78
CA PHE A 50 -4.25 6.25 -1.79
C PHE A 50 -4.25 7.63 -2.46
N PHE A 51 -3.42 7.86 -3.47
CA PHE A 51 -3.40 9.15 -4.17
C PHE A 51 -4.69 9.43 -4.92
N TYR A 52 -5.36 8.41 -5.44
CA TYR A 52 -6.70 8.55 -6.00
C TYR A 52 -7.70 9.04 -4.95
N ALA A 53 -7.71 8.44 -3.75
CA ALA A 53 -8.58 8.87 -2.66
C ALA A 53 -8.30 10.33 -2.22
N VAL A 54 -7.02 10.74 -2.20
CA VAL A 54 -6.65 12.13 -1.89
C VAL A 54 -7.18 13.09 -2.96
N ARG A 55 -7.06 12.76 -4.25
CA ARG A 55 -7.61 13.59 -5.34
C ARG A 55 -9.14 13.64 -5.29
N ALA A 56 -9.79 12.51 -5.01
CA ALA A 56 -11.25 12.43 -4.88
C ALA A 56 -11.79 13.27 -3.70
N HIS A 57 -11.01 13.46 -2.64
CA HIS A 57 -11.40 14.27 -1.49
C HIS A 57 -11.51 15.77 -1.83
N ASP A 58 -10.74 16.27 -2.79
CA ASP A 58 -10.70 17.71 -3.15
C ASP A 58 -11.73 18.08 -4.25
N GLY A 59 -12.69 17.18 -4.52
CA GLY A 59 -13.80 17.40 -5.44
C GLY A 59 -13.35 17.62 -6.88
N SER A 60 -13.51 18.84 -7.39
CA SER A 60 -13.10 19.22 -8.74
C SER A 60 -11.61 19.57 -8.87
N ASN A 61 -10.85 19.59 -7.77
CA ASN A 61 -9.41 19.87 -7.81
C ASN A 61 -8.59 18.57 -7.95
N ASN A 62 -8.27 18.20 -9.19
CA ASN A 62 -7.47 17.01 -9.47
C ASN A 62 -5.98 17.13 -9.07
N ASN A 63 -5.52 18.33 -8.73
CA ASN A 63 -4.13 18.60 -8.36
C ASN A 63 -4.04 19.35 -7.02
N PRO A 64 -4.18 18.63 -5.89
CA PRO A 64 -4.13 19.25 -4.57
C PRO A 64 -2.76 19.90 -4.32
N THR A 65 -2.78 21.08 -3.70
CA THR A 65 -1.57 21.71 -3.16
C THR A 65 -1.01 20.89 -2.02
N MET A 66 0.27 21.10 -1.70
CA MET A 66 0.94 20.43 -0.57
C MET A 66 0.16 20.60 0.76
N ARG A 67 -0.43 21.78 1.01
CA ARG A 67 -1.25 22.02 2.22
C ARG A 67 -2.53 21.19 2.22
N GLN A 68 -3.21 21.08 1.08
CA GLN A 68 -4.41 20.25 0.92
C GLN A 68 -4.09 18.77 1.10
N PHE A 69 -2.99 18.29 0.53
CA PHE A 69 -2.50 16.92 0.72
C PHE A 69 -2.28 16.61 2.21
N VAL A 70 -1.53 17.46 2.92
CA VAL A 70 -1.24 17.28 4.35
C VAL A 70 -2.52 17.31 5.19
N ALA A 71 -3.45 18.21 4.90
CA ALA A 71 -4.73 18.29 5.61
C ALA A 71 -5.57 17.02 5.39
N CYS A 72 -5.67 16.53 4.15
CA CYS A 72 -6.37 15.29 3.81
C CYS A 72 -5.73 14.09 4.50
N PHE A 73 -4.40 13.98 4.49
CA PHE A 73 -3.68 12.90 5.15
C PHE A 73 -3.92 12.89 6.66
N LYS A 74 -3.79 14.04 7.33
CA LYS A 74 -4.10 14.17 8.77
C LYS A 74 -5.53 13.75 9.09
N ARG A 75 -6.50 14.18 8.26
CA ARG A 75 -7.92 13.82 8.42
C ARG A 75 -8.15 12.31 8.26
N MET A 76 -7.48 11.69 7.29
CA MET A 76 -7.60 10.24 7.04
C MET A 76 -7.04 9.42 8.20
N VAL A 77 -5.85 9.79 8.71
CA VAL A 77 -5.23 9.14 9.88
C VAL A 77 -6.11 9.30 11.13
N LEU A 78 -6.62 10.50 11.40
CA LEU A 78 -7.50 10.76 12.54
C LEU A 78 -8.79 9.93 12.47
N ARG A 79 -9.44 9.89 11.30
CA ARG A 79 -10.64 9.06 11.09
C ARG A 79 -10.36 7.58 11.35
N HIS A 80 -9.21 7.09 10.90
CA HIS A 80 -8.81 5.71 11.15
C HIS A 80 -8.58 5.44 12.64
N ALA A 81 -7.84 6.30 13.34
CA ALA A 81 -7.57 6.17 14.77
C ALA A 81 -8.85 6.15 15.62
N ILE A 82 -9.81 7.04 15.32
CA ILE A 82 -11.11 7.09 16.01
C ILE A 82 -11.90 5.81 15.78
N LYS A 83 -11.91 5.29 14.54
CA LYS A 83 -12.62 4.04 14.21
C LYS A 83 -12.05 2.85 14.97
N THR A 84 -10.74 2.74 15.06
CA THR A 84 -10.06 1.67 15.83
C THR A 84 -10.37 1.77 17.32
N THR A 85 -10.35 2.98 17.88
CA THR A 85 -10.67 3.20 19.30
C THR A 85 -12.12 2.83 19.60
N THR A 86 -13.06 3.24 18.74
CA THR A 86 -14.49 2.92 18.88
C THR A 86 -14.73 1.41 18.81
N PHE A 87 -14.04 0.72 17.90
CA PHE A 87 -14.11 -0.74 17.79
C PHE A 87 -13.62 -1.44 19.06
N LEU A 88 -12.47 -1.02 19.61
CA LEU A 88 -11.91 -1.58 20.86
C LEU A 88 -12.86 -1.38 22.05
N MET A 89 -13.48 -0.20 22.17
CA MET A 89 -14.46 0.06 23.25
C MET A 89 -15.73 -0.81 23.10
N ALA A 90 -16.15 -1.09 21.86
CA ALA A 90 -17.32 -1.94 21.58
C ALA A 90 -17.06 -3.44 21.76
N THR A 91 -15.82 -3.90 21.71
CA THR A 91 -15.46 -5.30 22.01
C THR A 91 -15.32 -5.53 23.52
N VAL A 92 -14.79 -4.57 24.27
CA VAL A 92 -14.67 -4.65 25.73
C VAL A 92 -16.04 -4.73 26.42
N THR A 93 -17.05 -4.08 25.87
CA THR A 93 -18.44 -4.08 26.41
C THR A 93 -19.27 -5.30 26.03
N LYS A 94 -18.72 -6.25 25.24
CA LYS A 94 -19.39 -7.51 24.86
C LYS A 94 -18.83 -8.74 25.58
N GLU A 95 -17.80 -8.58 26.40
CA GLU A 95 -17.23 -9.64 27.24
C GLU A 95 -17.70 -9.57 28.71
N GLU A 96 -18.61 -8.65 29.03
CA GLU A 96 -19.40 -8.60 30.29
C GLU A 96 -20.85 -8.99 30.03
#